data_AF-A0A527XNT9-F1
#
_entry.id   AF-A0A527XNT9-F1
#
_cell.length_a   1.000
_cell.length_b   1.000
_cell.length_c   1.000
_cell.angle_alpha   90.00
_cell.angle_beta   90.00
_cell.angle_gamma   90.00
#
_symmetry.space_group_name_H-M   'P 1'
#
loop_
_entity.id
_entity.type
_entity.pdbx_description
1 polymer ?
#
loop_
_entity_poly.entity_id
_entity_poly.type
_entity_poly.pdbx_seq_one_letter_code
_entity_poly.pdbx_strand_id
1 'polypeptide(L)'
;MIFVTPDGERSMNTYLGACIELGPEDVEADKASGAKVTYFEGYLWDPPRAKEAIRQTAKLAHAAGREVSMTLSDSFCVDRYRDEFLELMRSGTVDIV
;
A
#
# COMPACT_ATOMS: atom_id res chain seq x y z
N MET A 1 17.70 -7.41 2.24
CA MET A 1 18.60 -7.93 3.30
C MET A 1 18.14 -7.39 4.64
N ILE A 2 18.09 -8.24 5.67
CA ILE A 2 17.62 -7.87 7.01
C ILE A 2 18.72 -8.21 8.01
N PHE A 3 19.11 -7.25 8.85
CA PHE A 3 20.05 -7.44 9.94
C PHE A 3 19.30 -7.34 11.27
N VAL A 4 19.56 -8.29 12.17
CA VAL A 4 18.91 -8.36 13.49
C VAL A 4 19.98 -8.17 14.58
N THR A 5 19.74 -7.24 15.49
CA THR A 5 20.62 -6.95 16.63
C THR A 5 20.25 -7.80 17.86
N PRO A 6 21.12 -7.90 18.89
CA PRO A 6 20.86 -8.73 20.07
C PRO A 6 19.61 -8.35 20.88
N ASP A 7 19.16 -7.09 20.76
CA ASP A 7 17.92 -6.58 21.35
C ASP A 7 16.65 -6.97 20.56
N GLY A 8 16.80 -7.66 19.43
CA GLY A 8 15.71 -8.11 18.58
C GLY A 8 15.23 -7.08 17.55
N GLU A 9 15.83 -5.89 17.51
CA GLU A 9 15.53 -4.91 16.47
C GLU A 9 16.02 -5.37 15.10
N ARG A 10 15.38 -4.85 14.04
CA ARG A 10 15.76 -5.16 12.66
C ARG A 10 15.96 -3.93 11.79
N SER A 11 17.05 -3.95 11.02
CA SER A 11 17.36 -2.96 9.99
C SER A 11 17.25 -3.59 8.60
N MET A 12 16.44 -3.00 7.74
CA MET A 12 16.12 -3.55 6.41
C MET A 12 16.79 -2.74 5.31
N ASN A 13 17.39 -3.45 4.34
CA ASN A 13 18.01 -2.90 3.14
C ASN A 13 17.37 -3.56 1.93
N THR A 14 16.42 -2.88 1.29
CA THR A 14 15.57 -3.46 0.24
C THR A 14 15.94 -2.90 -1.13
N TYR A 15 16.36 -3.79 -2.03
CA TYR A 15 16.43 -3.50 -3.47
C TYR A 15 15.12 -3.97 -4.10
N LEU A 16 14.36 -3.06 -4.72
CA LEU A 16 12.99 -3.34 -5.16
C LEU A 16 12.90 -4.36 -6.31
N GLY A 17 13.91 -4.43 -7.20
CA GLY A 17 13.87 -5.37 -8.32
C GLY A 17 12.56 -5.29 -9.10
N ALA A 18 11.93 -6.44 -9.38
CA ALA A 18 10.68 -6.53 -10.12
C ALA A 18 9.48 -5.82 -9.45
N CYS A 19 9.55 -5.44 -8.17
CA CYS A 19 8.48 -4.70 -7.51
C CYS A 19 8.18 -3.34 -8.18
N ILE A 20 9.13 -2.78 -8.95
CA ILE A 20 8.91 -1.55 -9.72
C ILE A 20 7.94 -1.74 -10.90
N GLU A 21 7.70 -2.98 -11.31
CA GLU A 21 6.88 -3.33 -12.46
C GLU A 21 5.38 -3.43 -12.11
N LEU A 22 5.05 -3.56 -10.82
CA LEU A 22 3.67 -3.67 -10.34
C LEU A 22 2.83 -2.47 -10.79
N GLY A 23 1.71 -2.75 -11.45
CA GLY A 23 0.84 -1.73 -12.02
C GLY A 23 -0.64 -2.11 -12.05
N PRO A 24 -1.48 -1.23 -12.62
CA PRO A 24 -2.93 -1.45 -12.75
C PRO A 24 -3.31 -2.74 -13.48
N GLU A 25 -2.46 -3.23 -14.39
CA GLU A 25 -2.62 -4.48 -15.12
C GLU A 25 -2.63 -5.73 -14.22
N ASP A 26 -2.03 -5.64 -13.04
CA ASP A 26 -1.96 -6.73 -12.06
C ASP A 26 -3.18 -6.77 -11.13
N VAL A 27 -4.11 -5.83 -11.27
CA VAL A 27 -5.32 -5.75 -10.43
C VAL A 27 -6.38 -6.73 -10.92
N GLU A 28 -6.59 -7.80 -10.16
CA GLU A 28 -7.67 -8.77 -10.36
C GLU A 28 -9.00 -8.21 -9.80
N ALA A 29 -9.85 -7.69 -10.68
CA ALA A 29 -11.05 -6.93 -10.27
C ALA A 29 -12.10 -7.74 -9.50
N ASP A 30 -12.21 -9.03 -9.80
CA ASP A 30 -13.08 -9.97 -9.08
C ASP A 30 -12.61 -10.16 -7.62
N LYS A 31 -11.30 -10.22 -7.39
CA LYS A 31 -10.73 -10.29 -6.05
C LYS A 31 -10.91 -8.99 -5.29
N ALA A 32 -10.63 -7.85 -5.91
CA ALA A 32 -10.82 -6.54 -5.29
C ALA A 32 -12.28 -6.29 -4.85
N SER A 33 -13.25 -6.73 -5.66
CA SER A 33 -14.68 -6.58 -5.36
C SER A 33 -15.22 -7.66 -4.40
N GLY A 34 -14.59 -8.84 -4.38
CA GLY A 34 -15.00 -10.00 -3.60
C GLY A 34 -14.43 -10.03 -2.18
N ALA A 35 -13.29 -9.39 -1.93
CA ALA A 35 -12.67 -9.32 -0.61
C ALA A 35 -13.45 -8.39 0.33
N LYS A 36 -13.62 -8.78 1.60
CA LYS A 36 -14.27 -7.91 2.61
C LYS A 36 -13.45 -6.65 2.89
N VAL A 37 -12.15 -6.83 2.99
CA VAL A 37 -11.16 -5.77 3.19
C VAL A 37 -10.01 -6.02 2.24
N THR A 38 -9.54 -4.98 1.54
CA THR A 38 -8.27 -5.01 0.81
C THR A 38 -7.24 -4.18 1.57
N TYR A 39 -6.13 -4.81 1.95
CA TYR A 39 -5.05 -4.18 2.69
C TYR A 39 -3.81 -3.97 1.80
N PHE A 40 -3.11 -2.84 1.98
CA PHE A 40 -1.86 -2.55 1.26
C PHE A 40 -0.79 -1.86 2.10
N GLU A 41 0.44 -1.87 1.62
CA GLU A 41 1.61 -1.24 2.27
C GLU A 41 1.80 0.20 1.81
N GLY A 42 2.10 1.12 2.73
CA GLY A 42 2.61 2.44 2.40
C GLY A 42 3.88 2.40 1.54
N TYR A 43 4.72 1.35 1.67
CA TYR A 43 5.88 1.13 0.80
C TYR A 43 5.56 1.10 -0.70
N LEU A 44 4.31 0.78 -1.10
CA LEU A 44 3.89 0.82 -2.51
C LEU A 44 3.82 2.24 -3.08
N TRP A 45 4.10 3.28 -2.29
CA TRP A 45 4.32 4.63 -2.80
C TRP A 45 5.73 4.85 -3.38
N ASP A 46 6.72 4.03 -3.04
CA ASP A 46 8.08 4.10 -3.61
C ASP A 46 8.11 3.70 -5.11
N PRO A 47 7.50 2.57 -5.56
CA PRO A 47 7.41 2.26 -6.98
C PRO A 47 6.37 3.14 -7.70
N PRO A 48 6.67 3.64 -8.92
CA PRO A 48 5.89 4.70 -9.54
C PRO A 48 4.46 4.30 -9.92
N ARG A 49 4.24 3.05 -10.33
CA ARG A 49 2.96 2.58 -10.89
C ARG A 49 2.05 1.89 -9.88
N ALA A 50 2.56 1.44 -8.74
CA ALA A 50 1.77 0.75 -7.75
C ALA A 50 0.69 1.66 -7.13
N LYS A 51 0.93 2.97 -7.03
CA LYS A 51 -0.10 3.95 -6.59
C LYS A 51 -1.35 3.90 -7.47
N GLU A 52 -1.18 3.70 -8.76
CA GLU A 52 -2.29 3.61 -9.72
C GLU A 52 -3.09 2.31 -9.49
N ALA A 53 -2.38 1.20 -9.26
CA ALA A 53 -2.98 -0.09 -8.93
C ALA A 53 -3.80 -0.02 -7.64
N ILE A 54 -3.27 0.62 -6.59
CA ILE A 54 -3.99 0.81 -5.33
C ILE A 54 -5.24 1.68 -5.51
N ARG A 55 -5.14 2.80 -6.24
CA ARG A 55 -6.30 3.65 -6.51
C ARG A 55 -7.38 2.93 -7.33
N GLN A 56 -6.99 2.08 -8.29
CA GLN A 56 -7.94 1.24 -9.03
C GLN A 56 -8.60 0.21 -8.11
N THR A 57 -7.80 -0.46 -7.27
CA THR A 57 -8.26 -1.48 -6.32
C THR A 57 -9.25 -0.89 -5.32
N ALA A 58 -8.95 0.27 -4.74
CA ALA A 58 -9.83 0.98 -3.81
C ALA A 58 -11.18 1.33 -4.45
N LYS A 59 -11.16 1.87 -5.68
CA LYS A 59 -12.40 2.15 -6.43
C LYS A 59 -13.27 0.90 -6.63
N LEU A 60 -12.66 -0.23 -6.98
CA LEU A 60 -13.38 -1.49 -7.19
C LEU A 60 -13.94 -2.04 -5.86
N ALA A 61 -13.14 -2.00 -4.79
CA ALA A 61 -13.55 -2.41 -3.45
C ALA A 61 -14.75 -1.59 -2.96
N HIS A 62 -14.65 -0.25 -3.01
CA HIS A 62 -15.73 0.64 -2.57
C HIS A 62 -16.98 0.53 -3.44
N ALA A 63 -16.85 0.34 -4.75
CA ALA A 63 -17.99 0.09 -5.64
C ALA A 63 -18.77 -1.18 -5.27
N ALA A 64 -18.10 -2.16 -4.63
CA ALA A 64 -18.70 -3.38 -4.12
C ALA A 64 -19.08 -3.31 -2.62
N GLY A 65 -19.00 -2.13 -1.99
CA GLY A 65 -19.29 -1.92 -0.57
C GLY A 65 -18.31 -2.65 0.35
N ARG A 66 -17.03 -2.69 -0.03
CA ARG A 66 -15.91 -3.28 0.73
C ARG A 66 -15.07 -2.19 1.35
N GLU A 67 -14.23 -2.56 2.31
CA GLU A 67 -13.33 -1.63 2.99
C GLU A 67 -11.90 -1.74 2.45
N VAL A 68 -11.16 -0.66 2.58
CA VAL A 68 -9.74 -0.54 2.19
C VAL A 68 -8.94 -0.20 3.43
N SER A 69 -7.85 -0.94 3.65
CA SER A 69 -6.95 -0.73 4.78
C SER A 69 -5.52 -0.48 4.30
N MET A 70 -4.74 0.27 5.07
CA MET A 70 -3.31 0.42 4.81
C MET A 70 -2.49 0.35 6.09
N THR A 71 -1.21 -0.01 5.97
CA THR A 71 -0.21 0.32 7.00
C THR A 71 0.57 1.56 6.60
N LEU A 72 1.02 2.33 7.59
CA LEU A 72 1.99 3.41 7.38
C LEU A 72 3.42 2.89 7.07
N SER A 73 3.65 1.58 7.19
CA SER A 73 4.89 0.87 6.84
C SER A 73 6.12 1.23 7.67
N ASP A 74 6.66 2.45 7.50
CA ASP A 74 7.92 2.90 8.10
C ASP A 74 7.93 4.43 8.24
N SER A 75 8.61 4.94 9.25
CA SER A 75 8.62 6.38 9.54
C SER A 75 9.26 7.21 8.44
N PHE A 76 10.29 6.71 7.75
CA PHE A 76 10.89 7.40 6.61
C PHE A 76 9.98 7.32 5.38
N CYS A 77 9.25 6.21 5.20
CA CYS A 77 8.21 6.12 4.17
C CYS A 77 7.09 7.16 4.41
N VAL A 78 6.60 7.28 5.64
CA VAL A 78 5.64 8.32 6.04
C VAL A 78 6.20 9.71 5.77
N ASP A 79 7.47 9.96 6.06
CA ASP A 79 8.06 11.28 5.81
C ASP A 79 8.11 11.61 4.31
N ARG A 80 8.47 10.65 3.46
CA ARG A 80 8.48 10.82 1.99
C ARG A 80 7.11 11.11 1.40
N TYR A 81 6.04 10.52 1.95
CA TYR A 81 4.71 10.52 1.34
C TYR A 81 3.61 11.07 2.25
N ARG A 82 3.98 11.87 3.24
CA ARG A 82 3.09 12.39 4.30
C ARG A 82 1.78 12.95 3.75
N ASP A 83 1.87 13.84 2.78
CA ASP A 83 0.71 14.53 2.22
C ASP A 83 -0.19 13.56 1.43
N GLU A 84 0.41 12.61 0.70
CA GLU A 84 -0.35 11.61 -0.04
C GLU A 84 -1.07 10.64 0.90
N PHE A 85 -0.45 10.20 1.99
CA PHE A 85 -1.10 9.33 2.98
C PHE A 85 -2.23 10.05 3.71
N LEU A 86 -2.03 11.32 4.08
CA LEU A 86 -3.11 12.14 4.66
C LEU A 86 -4.28 12.27 3.68
N GLU A 87 -4.00 12.45 2.38
CA GLU A 87 -5.04 12.54 1.36
C GLU A 87 -5.80 11.21 1.21
N LEU A 88 -5.12 10.06 1.20
CA LEU A 88 -5.79 8.75 1.15
C LEU A 88 -6.79 8.57 2.29
N MET A 89 -6.42 8.96 3.50
CA MET A 89 -7.29 8.87 4.68
C MET A 89 -8.43 9.89 4.62
N ARG A 90 -8.14 11.16 4.30
CA ARG A 90 -9.12 12.26 4.32
C ARG A 90 -10.14 12.18 3.17
N SER A 91 -9.72 11.66 2.03
CA SER A 91 -10.61 11.42 0.88
C SER A 91 -11.53 10.21 1.08
N GLY A 92 -11.29 9.37 2.09
CA GLY A 92 -11.98 8.10 2.28
C GLY A 92 -11.52 7.03 1.28
N THR A 93 -10.38 7.20 0.62
CA THR A 93 -9.76 6.12 -0.18
C THR A 93 -9.32 4.96 0.72
N VAL A 94 -8.98 5.25 1.97
CA VAL A 94 -8.63 4.27 3.01
C VAL A 94 -9.58 4.44 4.20
N ASP A 95 -10.17 3.33 4.64
CA ASP A 95 -11.12 3.25 5.75
C ASP A 95 -10.43 2.92 7.08
N ILE A 96 -9.37 2.10 7.05
CA ILE A 96 -8.67 1.58 8.23
C ILE A 96 -7.16 1.78 8.09
N VAL A 97 -6.54 2.43 9.08
CA VAL A 97 -5.07 2.60 9.18
C VAL A 97 -4.54 1.86 10.40
#